data_AF-A0A8S3F8U5-F1
#
_entry.id   AF-A0A8S3F8U5-F1
#
_cell.length_a   1.000
_cell.length_b   1.000
_cell.length_c   1.000
_cell.angle_alpha   90.00
_cell.angle_beta   90.00
_cell.angle_gamma   90.00
#
_symmetry.space_group_name_H-M   'P 1'
#
loop_
_entity.id
_entity.type
_entity.pdbx_description
1 polymer ?
#
loop_
_entity_poly.entity_id
_entity_poly.type
_entity_poly.pdbx_seq_one_letter_code
_entity_poly.pdbx_strand_id
1 'polypeptide(L)'
;MPCAEVWTELASKEYTTRELNTLLGDIIKHLTPDRIFEEYYGKLHGIMIKLLANVQDFASLFSMDKMLPFLDLFQRENIRVDLFKSILHAFINQDPQKKTNDPVLISAMMHCAKIVHDTLG
;
A
#
# COMPACT_ATOMS: atom_id res chain seq x y z
N MET A 1 22.48 -4.81 -8.46
CA MET A 1 21.98 -5.14 -7.11
C MET A 1 21.70 -3.88 -6.26
N PRO A 2 20.72 -3.02 -6.59
CA PRO A 2 20.28 -1.94 -5.67
C PRO A 2 18.96 -2.26 -4.96
N CYS A 3 18.19 -3.24 -5.44
CA CYS A 3 16.88 -3.53 -4.87
C CYS A 3 16.99 -4.03 -3.42
N ALA A 4 17.99 -4.85 -3.07
CA ALA A 4 18.08 -5.52 -1.77
C ALA A 4 18.16 -4.56 -0.56
N GLU A 5 18.83 -3.41 -0.70
CA GLU A 5 19.07 -2.45 0.38
C GLU A 5 17.78 -1.73 0.83
N VAL A 6 16.92 -1.36 -0.13
CA VAL A 6 15.61 -0.75 0.12
C VAL A 6 14.71 -1.66 0.98
N TRP A 7 14.81 -2.99 0.81
CA TRP A 7 13.98 -3.95 1.55
C TRP A 7 14.50 -4.23 2.97
N THR A 8 15.81 -4.14 3.19
CA THR A 8 16.42 -4.32 4.52
C THR A 8 16.15 -3.15 5.45
N GLU A 9 16.10 -1.94 4.90
CA GLU A 9 15.78 -0.73 5.65
C GLU A 9 14.35 -0.80 6.22
N LEU A 10 13.35 -1.21 5.43
CA LEU A 10 11.96 -1.32 5.89
C LEU A 10 11.75 -2.32 7.04
N ALA A 11 12.70 -3.25 7.27
CA ALA A 11 12.59 -4.26 8.32
C ALA A 11 13.18 -3.81 9.68
N SER A 12 13.92 -2.70 9.73
CA SER A 12 14.78 -2.39 10.88
C SER A 12 14.48 -1.06 11.59
N LYS A 13 13.60 -0.20 11.07
CA LYS A 13 13.29 1.12 11.65
C LYS A 13 11.79 1.41 11.75
N GLU A 14 11.43 2.12 12.80
CA GLU A 14 10.21 2.93 12.86
C GLU A 14 10.39 4.11 11.89
N TYR A 15 9.56 4.18 10.85
CA TYR A 15 9.64 5.24 9.83
C TYR A 15 8.60 6.32 10.09
N THR A 16 9.00 7.57 9.92
CA THR A 16 8.05 8.68 9.82
C THR A 16 7.30 8.61 8.49
N THR A 17 6.09 9.20 8.45
CA THR A 17 5.30 9.33 7.22
C THR A 17 6.10 9.96 6.06
N ARG A 18 7.01 10.90 6.34
CA ARG A 18 7.86 11.53 5.34
C ARG A 18 8.87 10.57 4.74
N GLU A 19 9.52 9.76 5.56
CA GLU A 19 10.49 8.76 5.11
C GLU A 19 9.80 7.67 4.29
N LEU A 20 8.63 7.21 4.73
CA LEU A 20 7.80 6.27 3.97
C LEU A 20 7.42 6.85 2.60
N ASN A 21 6.96 8.11 2.55
CA ASN A 21 6.60 8.77 1.30
C ASN A 21 7.81 8.89 0.35
N THR A 22 9.00 9.15 0.88
CA THR A 22 10.26 9.22 0.11
C THR A 22 10.62 7.84 -0.46
N LEU A 23 10.59 6.80 0.39
CA LEU A 23 10.88 5.42 0.02
C LEU A 23 9.95 4.91 -1.09
N LEU A 24 8.63 5.14 -0.94
CA LEU A 24 7.66 4.78 -1.97
C LEU A 24 7.95 5.52 -3.29
N GLY A 25 8.33 6.79 -3.22
CA GLY A 25 8.76 7.58 -4.37
C GLY A 25 9.96 6.98 -5.10
N ASP A 26 10.97 6.52 -4.35
CA ASP A 26 12.14 5.87 -4.93
C ASP A 26 11.79 4.52 -5.55
N ILE A 27 10.94 3.71 -4.91
CA ILE A 27 10.46 2.44 -5.47
C ILE A 27 9.74 2.66 -6.80
N ILE A 28 8.80 3.60 -6.85
CA ILE A 28 8.08 3.96 -8.08
C ILE A 28 9.07 4.38 -9.16
N LYS A 29 9.97 5.32 -8.85
CA LYS A 29 10.96 5.83 -9.80
C LYS A 29 11.83 4.72 -10.41
N HIS A 30 12.23 3.72 -9.62
CA HIS A 30 13.10 2.65 -10.08
C HIS A 30 12.37 1.49 -10.76
N LEU A 31 11.11 1.22 -10.39
CA LEU A 31 10.37 0.05 -10.89
C LEU A 31 9.38 0.38 -12.01
N THR A 32 8.95 1.63 -12.16
CA THR A 32 8.08 2.07 -13.25
C THR A 32 8.72 1.97 -14.64
N PRO A 33 9.99 2.38 -14.85
CA PRO A 33 10.65 2.20 -16.14
C PRO A 33 10.58 0.75 -16.60
N ASP A 34 10.27 0.55 -17.88
CA ASP A 34 10.17 -0.77 -18.52
C ASP A 34 9.21 -1.78 -17.83
N ARG A 35 8.33 -1.28 -16.94
CA ARG A 35 7.39 -2.09 -16.14
C ARG A 35 8.06 -3.18 -15.30
N ILE A 36 9.26 -2.91 -14.81
CA ILE A 36 10.03 -3.83 -13.97
C ILE A 36 9.20 -4.26 -12.75
N PHE A 37 8.30 -3.41 -12.23
CA PHE A 37 7.40 -3.75 -11.11
C PHE A 37 6.63 -5.06 -11.29
N GLU A 38 6.36 -5.53 -12.51
CA GLU A 38 5.64 -6.78 -12.75
C GLU A 38 6.36 -8.02 -12.21
N GLU A 39 7.69 -7.98 -12.16
CA GLU A 39 8.52 -9.05 -11.62
C GLU A 39 8.62 -9.01 -10.08
N TYR A 40 8.21 -7.89 -9.47
CA TYR A 40 8.40 -7.61 -8.04
C TYR A 40 7.10 -7.55 -7.24
N TYR A 41 5.95 -7.94 -7.82
CA TYR A 41 4.65 -7.88 -7.15
C TYR A 41 4.64 -8.52 -5.76
N GLY A 42 5.23 -9.71 -5.61
CA GLY A 42 5.31 -10.38 -4.31
C GLY A 42 6.07 -9.56 -3.27
N LYS A 43 7.15 -8.88 -3.67
CA LYS A 43 7.91 -8.01 -2.76
C LYS A 43 7.13 -6.74 -2.45
N LEU A 44 6.56 -6.07 -3.46
CA LEU A 44 5.75 -4.86 -3.28
C LEU A 44 4.56 -5.11 -2.35
N HIS A 45 3.90 -6.26 -2.50
CA HIS A 45 2.85 -6.69 -1.57
C HIS A 45 3.40 -6.85 -0.15
N GLY A 46 4.58 -7.45 0.02
CA GLY A 46 5.27 -7.54 1.31
C GLY A 46 5.58 -6.18 1.96
N ILE A 47 5.96 -5.15 1.18
CA ILE A 47 6.07 -3.78 1.68
C ILE A 47 4.71 -3.31 2.20
N MET A 48 3.65 -3.49 1.41
CA MET A 48 2.32 -3.06 1.84
C MET A 48 1.90 -3.69 3.16
N ILE A 49 2.06 -5.01 3.31
CA ILE A 49 1.73 -5.71 4.55
C ILE A 49 2.50 -5.14 5.74
N LYS A 50 3.80 -4.84 5.57
CA LYS A 50 4.60 -4.23 6.64
C LYS A 50 4.16 -2.79 6.94
N LEU A 51 3.78 -2.00 5.94
CA LEU A 51 3.23 -0.66 6.16
C LEU A 51 1.92 -0.73 6.95
N LEU A 52 1.01 -1.61 6.53
CA LEU A 52 -0.28 -1.82 7.20
C LEU A 52 -0.14 -2.34 8.64
N ALA A 53 0.90 -3.13 8.92
CA ALA A 53 1.15 -3.64 10.27
C ALA A 53 1.71 -2.58 11.24
N ASN A 54 2.42 -1.56 10.73
CA ASN A 54 3.09 -0.54 11.55
C ASN A 54 2.39 0.82 11.53
N VAL A 55 1.43 1.04 10.63
CA VAL A 55 0.67 2.28 10.58
C VAL A 55 -0.20 2.41 11.84
N GLN A 56 -0.16 3.57 12.51
CA GLN A 56 -1.09 3.87 13.61
C GLN A 56 -2.37 4.57 13.15
N ASP A 57 -2.29 5.25 12.00
CA ASP A 57 -3.39 5.99 11.41
C ASP A 57 -3.44 5.82 9.89
N PHE A 58 -4.49 5.17 9.40
CA PHE A 58 -4.71 4.99 7.97
C PHE A 58 -4.92 6.32 7.23
N ALA A 59 -5.51 7.34 7.86
CA ALA A 59 -5.70 8.63 7.21
C ALA A 59 -4.36 9.27 6.84
N SER A 60 -3.40 9.24 7.75
CA SER A 60 -2.02 9.68 7.52
C SER A 60 -1.31 8.89 6.41
N LEU A 61 -1.53 7.57 6.33
CA LEU A 61 -0.95 6.72 5.28
C LEU A 61 -1.53 7.03 3.90
N PHE A 62 -2.86 7.11 3.79
CA PHE A 62 -3.55 7.37 2.53
C PHE A 62 -3.46 8.83 2.06
N SER A 63 -3.06 9.74 2.93
CA SER A 63 -2.77 11.14 2.62
C SER A 63 -1.35 11.36 2.07
N MET A 64 -0.50 10.34 2.02
CA MET A 64 0.84 10.46 1.42
C MET A 64 0.78 10.58 -0.10
N ASP A 65 1.50 11.55 -0.67
CA ASP A 65 1.55 11.80 -2.12
C ASP A 65 1.90 10.57 -2.97
N LYS A 66 2.72 9.66 -2.42
CA LYS A 66 3.19 8.46 -3.12
C LYS A 66 2.39 7.21 -2.82
N MET A 67 1.38 7.28 -1.95
CA MET A 67 0.56 6.11 -1.61
C MET A 67 -0.27 5.62 -2.80
N LEU A 68 -1.06 6.50 -3.43
CA LEU A 68 -1.87 6.11 -4.59
C LEU A 68 -1.00 5.72 -5.80
N PRO A 69 0.05 6.47 -6.17
CA PRO A 69 0.98 6.05 -7.22
C PRO A 69 1.66 4.69 -6.95
N PHE A 70 1.88 4.33 -5.68
CA PHE A 70 2.41 3.02 -5.34
C PHE A 70 1.37 1.91 -5.57
N LEU A 71 0.09 2.15 -5.24
CA LEU A 71 -1.00 1.23 -5.55
C LEU A 71 -1.19 1.04 -7.07
N ASP A 72 -0.94 2.09 -7.86
CA ASP A 72 -1.04 2.04 -9.31
C ASP A 72 0.00 1.11 -9.97
N LEU A 73 1.07 0.74 -9.26
CA LEU A 73 2.01 -0.27 -9.73
C LEU A 73 1.35 -1.65 -9.88
N PHE A 74 0.32 -1.97 -9.07
CA PHE A 74 -0.36 -3.25 -9.08
C PHE A 74 -1.39 -3.31 -10.20
N GLN A 75 -0.95 -3.63 -11.43
CA GLN A 75 -1.82 -3.56 -12.61
C GLN A 75 -2.57 -4.86 -12.93
N ARG A 76 -2.06 -6.01 -12.46
CA ARG A 76 -2.73 -7.31 -12.66
C ARG A 76 -3.90 -7.46 -11.70
N GLU A 77 -5.06 -7.82 -12.25
CA GLU A 77 -6.32 -7.89 -11.51
C GLU A 77 -6.23 -8.77 -10.27
N ASN A 78 -5.76 -10.01 -10.41
CA ASN A 78 -5.61 -10.94 -9.29
C ASN A 78 -4.72 -10.39 -8.17
N ILE A 79 -3.57 -9.80 -8.53
CA ILE A 79 -2.64 -9.19 -7.56
C ILE A 79 -3.29 -7.99 -6.87
N ARG A 80 -4.01 -7.18 -7.65
CA ARG A 80 -4.70 -5.98 -7.17
C ARG A 80 -5.79 -6.34 -6.16
N VAL A 81 -6.59 -7.37 -6.44
CA VAL A 81 -7.61 -7.88 -5.52
C VAL A 81 -7.00 -8.36 -4.21
N ASP A 82 -5.93 -9.14 -4.27
CA ASP A 82 -5.28 -9.67 -3.06
C ASP A 82 -4.66 -8.55 -2.20
N LEU A 83 -4.08 -7.54 -2.84
CA LEU A 83 -3.60 -6.33 -2.16
C LEU A 83 -4.74 -5.59 -1.46
N PHE A 84 -5.84 -5.32 -2.16
CA PHE A 84 -6.96 -4.56 -1.59
C PHE A 84 -7.69 -5.33 -0.49
N LYS A 85 -7.79 -6.66 -0.59
CA LYS A 85 -8.23 -7.51 0.54
C LYS A 85 -7.34 -7.32 1.77
N SER A 86 -6.03 -7.30 1.57
CA SER A 86 -5.08 -7.09 2.67
C SER A 86 -5.23 -5.71 3.32
N ILE A 87 -5.43 -4.66 2.53
CA ILE A 87 -5.70 -3.29 3.03
C ILE A 87 -6.99 -3.25 3.85
N LEU A 88 -8.09 -3.78 3.31
CA LEU A 88 -9.40 -3.81 4.00
C LEU A 88 -9.33 -4.62 5.29
N HIS A 89 -8.67 -5.78 5.24
CA HIS A 89 -8.51 -6.64 6.41
C HIS A 89 -7.70 -5.94 7.51
N ALA A 90 -6.61 -5.26 7.16
CA ALA A 90 -5.83 -4.48 8.11
C ALA A 90 -6.63 -3.31 8.68
N PHE A 91 -7.39 -2.59 7.85
CA PHE A 91 -8.24 -1.48 8.30
C PHE A 91 -9.30 -1.94 9.31
N ILE A 92 -10.01 -3.03 9.02
CA ILE A 92 -11.05 -3.58 9.90
C ILE A 92 -10.45 -4.08 11.22
N ASN A 93 -9.28 -4.71 11.19
CA ASN A 93 -8.66 -5.30 12.39
C ASN A 93 -7.95 -4.29 13.28
N GLN A 94 -7.51 -3.14 12.74
CA GLN A 94 -6.77 -2.15 13.52
C GLN A 94 -7.62 -1.54 14.64
N ASP A 95 -8.86 -1.14 14.33
CA ASP A 95 -9.83 -0.69 15.32
C ASP A 95 -11.28 -0.85 14.78
N PRO A 96 -11.95 -1.99 15.07
CA PRO A 96 -13.29 -2.28 14.56
C PRO A 96 -14.37 -1.27 15.00
N GLN A 97 -14.13 -0.49 16.05
CA GLN A 97 -15.09 0.49 16.58
C GLN A 97 -14.75 1.93 16.19
N LYS A 98 -13.57 2.18 15.62
CA LYS A 98 -13.16 3.51 15.18
C LYS A 98 -13.98 3.97 14.00
N LYS A 99 -14.87 4.91 14.27
CA LYS A 99 -15.54 5.68 13.21
C LYS A 99 -14.55 6.70 12.66
N THR A 100 -14.35 6.68 11.35
CA THR A 100 -13.67 7.78 10.65
C THR A 100 -14.71 8.67 9.99
N ASN A 101 -14.52 9.99 10.09
CA ASN A 101 -15.27 10.99 9.33
C ASN A 101 -14.40 11.61 8.23
N ASP A 102 -13.19 11.07 8.02
CA ASP A 102 -12.27 11.54 6.99
C ASP A 102 -12.79 11.11 5.61
N PRO A 103 -13.19 12.05 4.73
CA PRO A 103 -13.77 11.72 3.44
C PRO A 103 -12.76 11.06 2.49
N VAL A 104 -11.46 11.34 2.63
CA VAL A 104 -10.40 10.74 1.82
C VAL A 104 -10.26 9.28 2.20
N LEU A 105 -10.19 8.97 3.50
CA LEU A 105 -10.08 7.60 3.97
C LEU A 105 -11.34 6.78 3.63
N ILE A 106 -12.53 7.36 3.82
CA ILE A 106 -13.79 6.72 3.42
C ILE A 106 -13.78 6.42 1.92
N SER A 107 -13.43 7.40 1.08
CA SER A 107 -13.37 7.23 -0.37
C SER A 107 -12.38 6.14 -0.78
N ALA A 108 -11.20 6.12 -0.18
CA ALA A 108 -10.18 5.11 -0.43
C ALA A 108 -10.66 3.70 -0.05
N MET A 109 -11.24 3.52 1.14
CA MET A 109 -11.75 2.21 1.57
C MET A 109 -12.92 1.73 0.71
N MET A 110 -13.82 2.64 0.32
CA MET A 110 -14.92 2.31 -0.61
C MET A 110 -14.40 1.90 -1.98
N HIS A 111 -13.35 2.55 -2.48
CA HIS A 111 -12.69 2.15 -3.73
C HIS A 111 -12.08 0.76 -3.62
N CYS A 112 -11.36 0.46 -2.53
CA CYS A 112 -10.80 -0.86 -2.25
C CYS A 112 -11.90 -1.94 -2.23
N ALA A 113 -12.99 -1.68 -1.51
CA ALA A 113 -14.12 -2.60 -1.37
C ALA A 113 -14.81 -2.88 -2.71
N LYS A 114 -14.98 -1.84 -3.54
CA LYS A 114 -15.54 -1.99 -4.88
C LYS A 114 -14.69 -2.92 -5.75
N ILE A 115 -13.37 -2.73 -5.77
CA ILE A 115 -12.46 -3.59 -6.55
C ILE A 115 -12.58 -5.06 -6.12
N VAL A 116 -12.62 -5.32 -4.81
CA VAL A 116 -12.77 -6.70 -4.31
C VAL A 116 -14.14 -7.27 -4.68
N HIS A 117 -15.21 -6.50 -4.54
CA HIS A 117 -16.57 -6.93 -4.86
C HIS A 117 -16.77 -7.23 -6.35
N ASP A 118 -16.28 -6.36 -7.24
CA ASP A 118 -16.46 -6.49 -8.68
C ASP A 118 -15.82 -7.78 -9.24
N THR A 119 -14.89 -8.41 -8.50
CA THR A 119 -14.25 -9.69 -8.88
C THR A 119 -14.97 -10.94 -8.38
N LEU A 120 -16.08 -10.80 -7.64
CA LEU A 120 -16.93 -11.91 -7.19
C LEU A 120 -18.07 -12.22 -8.16
N GLY A 121 -18.28 -11.39 -9.19
CA GLY A 121 -19.30 -11.56 -10.23
C GLY A 121 -18.73 -12.17 -11.51
#